data_AF-A0A7S7P6Y5-F1
#
_entry.id   AF-A0A7S7P6Y5-F1
#
_cell.length_a   1.000
_cell.length_b   1.000
_cell.length_c   1.000
_cell.angle_alpha   90.00
_cell.angle_beta   90.00
_cell.angle_gamma   90.00
#
_symmetry.space_group_name_H-M   'P 1'
#
loop_
_entity.id
_entity.type
_entity.pdbx_description
1 polymer ?
#
loop_
_entity_poly.entity_id
_entity_poly.type
_entity_poly.pdbx_seq_one_letter_code
_entity_poly.pdbx_strand_id
1 'polypeptide(L)'
;MASLLPAAMRMARLQSDCAAILPVMAGNTDVISFQDGALVLAVPSSAVAARMKQMLPKLQSALAQRGWAVESVKLKVQVARAMPDSKPQMRTLELPKTAVQAFEELAESLEDSSQNKGLVAALRRLAEKRK
;
A
#
# COMPACT_ATOMS: atom_id res chain seq x y z
N MET A 1 7.69 21.28 25.79
CA MET A 1 7.39 20.23 24.77
C MET A 1 6.41 20.79 23.73
N ALA A 2 6.84 21.73 22.87
CA ALA A 2 5.93 22.44 21.93
C ALA A 2 6.51 22.66 20.51
N SER A 3 7.69 22.12 20.19
CA SER A 3 8.37 22.38 18.90
C SER A 3 8.14 21.31 17.82
N LEU A 4 7.43 20.21 18.12
CA LEU A 4 7.23 19.12 17.16
C LEU A 4 6.21 19.44 16.06
N LEU A 5 5.17 20.21 16.38
CA LEU A 5 4.11 20.58 15.42
C LEU A 5 4.65 21.47 14.27
N PRO A 6 5.42 22.54 14.52
CA PRO A 6 6.03 23.33 13.45
C PRO A 6 7.00 22.52 12.58
N ALA A 7 7.77 21.60 13.19
CA ALA A 7 8.71 20.75 12.48
C ALA A 7 7.99 19.75 11.56
N ALA A 8 6.95 19.09 12.06
CA ALA A 8 6.14 18.16 11.27
C ALA A 8 5.41 18.86 10.11
N MET A 9 4.82 20.04 10.34
CA MET A 9 4.20 20.84 9.27
C MET A 9 5.21 21.29 8.21
N ARG A 10 6.42 21.66 8.62
CA ARG A 10 7.50 22.03 7.71
C ARG A 10 7.91 20.83 6.85
N MET A 11 8.02 19.64 7.43
CA MET A 11 8.29 18.40 6.68
C MET A 11 7.15 18.05 5.72
N ALA A 12 5.89 18.19 6.13
CA ALA A 12 4.72 17.93 5.27
C ALA A 12 4.64 18.88 4.07
N ARG A 13 4.93 20.18 4.27
CA ARG A 13 5.00 21.16 3.16
C ARG A 13 6.11 20.81 2.19
N LEU A 14 7.29 20.45 2.69
CA LEU A 14 8.42 20.02 1.86
C LEU A 14 8.10 18.74 1.07
N GLN A 15 7.39 17.78 1.67
CA GLN A 15 6.89 16.59 0.96
C GLN A 15 5.92 16.96 -0.16
N SER A 16 4.97 17.87 0.12
CA SER A 16 4.01 18.35 -0.87
C SER A 16 4.68 19.12 -2.01
N ASP A 17 5.66 19.96 -1.70
CA ASP A 17 6.46 20.70 -2.69
C ASP A 17 7.29 19.75 -3.57
N CYS A 18 7.94 18.74 -2.97
CA CYS A 18 8.64 17.70 -3.71
C CYS A 18 7.70 16.90 -4.62
N ALA A 19 6.51 16.55 -4.15
CA ALA A 19 5.49 15.84 -4.93
C ALA A 19 4.97 16.69 -6.10
N ALA A 20 4.80 18.00 -5.91
CA ALA A 20 4.39 18.93 -6.96
C ALA A 20 5.47 19.13 -8.05
N ILE A 21 6.75 19.05 -7.68
CA ILE A 21 7.88 19.18 -8.61
C ILE A 21 8.09 17.87 -9.41
N LEU A 22 7.82 16.71 -8.80
CA LEU A 22 7.98 15.38 -9.41
C LEU A 22 6.66 14.56 -9.43
N PRO A 23 5.63 14.97 -10.19
CA PRO A 23 4.34 14.26 -10.22
C PRO A 23 4.47 12.81 -10.73
N VAL A 24 5.45 12.53 -11.60
CA VAL A 24 5.72 11.17 -12.13
C VAL A 24 6.34 10.24 -11.08
N MET A 25 6.94 10.78 -10.01
CA MET A 25 7.66 9.99 -8.99
C MET A 25 7.17 10.26 -7.57
N ALA A 26 6.10 11.03 -7.41
CA ALA A 26 5.52 11.44 -6.13
C ALA A 26 5.04 10.25 -5.29
N GLY A 27 4.51 9.19 -5.93
CA GLY A 27 4.12 7.96 -5.22
C GLY A 27 5.28 7.09 -4.74
N ASN A 28 6.51 7.42 -5.15
CA ASN A 28 7.68 6.57 -5.00
C ASN A 28 8.82 7.27 -4.24
N THR A 29 8.66 8.54 -3.85
CA THR A 29 9.74 9.34 -3.26
C THR A 29 9.29 9.96 -1.94
N ASP A 30 9.92 9.55 -0.84
CA ASP A 30 9.55 9.99 0.51
C ASP A 30 10.65 10.89 1.10
N VAL A 31 10.27 12.02 1.71
CA VAL A 31 11.23 12.83 2.48
C VAL A 31 11.45 12.18 3.85
N ILE A 32 12.68 11.76 4.13
CA ILE A 32 13.06 11.14 5.42
C ILE A 32 13.37 12.21 6.46
N SER A 33 14.19 13.20 6.08
CA SER A 33 14.69 14.21 7.00
C SER A 33 15.13 15.45 6.23
N PHE A 34 14.97 16.61 6.85
CA PHE A 34 15.50 17.88 6.38
C PHE A 34 16.07 18.63 7.59
N GLN A 35 17.40 18.69 7.69
CA GLN A 35 18.13 19.32 8.79
C GLN A 35 19.37 20.02 8.23
N ASP A 36 19.66 21.25 8.69
CA ASP A 36 20.84 22.04 8.31
C ASP A 36 21.10 22.07 6.79
N GLY A 37 20.04 22.32 6.01
CA GLY A 37 20.13 22.37 4.54
C GLY A 37 20.37 21.02 3.85
N ALA A 38 20.49 19.92 4.60
CA ALA A 38 20.62 18.57 4.06
C ALA A 38 19.25 17.87 3.96
N LEU A 39 18.79 17.70 2.72
CA LEU A 39 17.58 16.95 2.38
C LEU A 39 17.89 15.48 2.16
N VAL A 40 17.25 14.58 2.91
CA VAL A 40 17.37 13.13 2.73
C VAL A 40 16.09 12.59 2.10
N LEU A 41 16.21 12.02 0.91
CA LEU A 41 15.09 11.43 0.16
C LEU A 41 15.22 9.91 0.10
N ALA A 42 14.15 9.21 0.45
CA ALA A 42 13.97 7.79 0.20
C ALA A 42 13.55 7.59 -1.26
N VAL A 43 14.20 6.66 -1.95
CA VAL A 43 13.83 6.23 -3.30
C VAL A 43 13.67 4.71 -3.35
N PRO A 44 12.74 4.15 -4.15
CA PRO A 44 12.42 2.73 -4.11
C PRO A 44 13.39 1.88 -4.92
N SER A 45 14.14 2.48 -5.84
CA SER A 45 15.02 1.78 -6.78
C SER A 45 16.24 2.63 -7.13
N SER A 46 17.35 1.95 -7.46
CA SER A 46 18.58 2.58 -7.95
C SER A 46 18.39 3.34 -9.26
N ALA A 47 17.48 2.87 -10.13
CA ALA A 47 17.13 3.58 -11.37
C ALA A 47 16.43 4.93 -11.08
N VAL A 48 15.56 4.95 -10.07
CA VAL A 48 14.92 6.19 -9.58
C VAL A 48 15.97 7.09 -8.94
N ALA A 49 16.88 6.53 -8.15
CA ALA A 49 18.00 7.28 -7.55
C ALA A 49 18.88 7.95 -8.62
N ALA A 50 19.21 7.24 -9.71
CA ALA A 50 20.02 7.76 -10.79
C ALA A 50 19.32 8.89 -11.55
N ARG A 51 18.03 8.71 -11.89
CA ARG A 51 17.21 9.78 -12.48
C ARG A 51 17.12 10.99 -11.53
N MET A 52 16.96 10.75 -10.23
CA MET A 52 16.89 11.83 -9.25
C MET A 52 18.23 12.56 -9.11
N LYS A 53 19.37 11.86 -9.18
CA LYS A 53 20.69 12.49 -9.25
C LYS A 53 20.83 13.41 -10.47
N GLN A 54 20.31 12.99 -11.62
CA GLN A 54 20.34 13.82 -12.83
C GLN A 54 19.43 15.06 -12.71
N MET A 55 18.34 14.96 -11.94
CA MET A 55 17.39 16.06 -11.72
C MET A 55 17.66 16.89 -10.46
N LEU A 56 18.67 16.54 -9.67
CA LEU A 56 19.09 17.25 -8.46
C LEU A 56 19.22 18.76 -8.63
N PRO A 57 19.96 19.30 -9.62
CA PRO A 57 20.14 20.74 -9.75
C PRO A 57 18.80 21.44 -10.02
N LYS A 58 17.93 20.84 -10.82
CA LYS A 58 16.59 21.39 -11.10
C LYS A 58 15.70 21.36 -9.85
N LEU A 59 15.78 20.29 -9.06
CA LEU A 59 15.04 20.16 -7.80
C LEU A 59 15.53 21.19 -6.77
N GLN A 60 16.84 21.36 -6.62
CA GLN A 60 17.44 22.35 -5.72
C GLN A 60 17.03 23.78 -6.11
N SER A 61 17.09 24.14 -7.39
CA SER A 61 16.64 25.47 -7.84
C SER A 61 15.15 25.68 -7.61
N ALA A 62 14.31 24.68 -7.88
CA ALA A 62 12.87 24.77 -7.65
C ALA A 62 12.51 24.87 -6.16
N LEU A 63 13.23 24.16 -5.29
CA LEU A 63 13.07 24.25 -3.83
C LEU A 63 13.57 25.60 -3.30
N ALA A 64 14.68 26.11 -3.82
CA ALA A 64 15.20 27.44 -3.48
C ALA A 64 14.21 28.56 -3.87
N GLN A 65 13.59 28.48 -5.04
CA GLN A 65 12.54 29.41 -5.47
C GLN A 65 11.30 29.39 -4.54
N ARG A 66 11.03 28.26 -3.89
CA ARG A 66 9.95 28.11 -2.90
C ARG A 66 10.38 28.51 -1.48
N GLY A 67 11.60 29.01 -1.28
CA GLY A 67 12.12 29.46 0.01
C GLY A 67 12.75 28.35 0.86
N TRP A 68 13.05 27.19 0.28
CA TRP A 68 13.77 26.12 0.95
C TRP A 68 15.28 26.22 0.69
N ALA A 69 16.06 26.51 1.72
CA ALA A 69 17.53 26.50 1.66
C ALA A 69 18.04 25.04 1.68
N VAL A 70 18.06 24.39 0.52
CA VAL A 70 18.57 23.02 0.35
C VAL A 70 20.00 23.09 -0.20
N GLU A 71 20.98 22.91 0.66
CA GLU A 71 22.42 22.95 0.32
C GLU A 71 22.96 21.57 -0.10
N SER A 72 22.42 20.50 0.48
CA SER A 72 22.85 19.13 0.20
C SER A 72 21.64 18.22 0.03
N VAL A 73 21.69 17.29 -0.93
CA VAL A 73 20.64 16.28 -1.10
C VAL A 73 21.26 14.89 -1.07
N LYS A 74 20.87 14.09 -0.08
CA LYS A 74 21.28 12.70 0.09
C LYS A 74 20.14 11.78 -0.36
N LEU A 75 20.45 10.88 -1.28
CA LEU A 75 19.52 9.89 -1.79
C LEU A 75 19.76 8.55 -1.11
N LYS A 76 18.76 8.03 -0.40
CA LYS A 76 18.83 6.72 0.25
C LYS A 76 17.90 5.75 -0.46
N VAL A 77 18.48 4.74 -1.12
CA VAL A 77 17.70 3.70 -1.80
C VAL A 77 17.11 2.77 -0.75
N GLN A 78 15.78 2.78 -0.61
CA GLN A 78 15.01 1.87 0.25
C GLN A 78 14.12 0.98 -0.61
N VAL A 79 14.65 -0.19 -0.98
CA VAL A 79 13.96 -1.15 -1.85
C VAL A 79 12.74 -1.79 -1.16
N ALA A 80 12.73 -1.82 0.18
CA ALA A 80 11.70 -2.50 0.98
C ALA A 80 10.30 -1.85 0.95
N ARG A 81 10.19 -0.58 0.53
CA ARG A 81 8.90 0.14 0.46
C ARG A 81 8.26 0.16 -0.92
N ALA A 82 8.89 -0.43 -1.94
CA ALA A 82 8.29 -0.61 -3.26
C ALA A 82 7.29 -1.78 -3.31
N MET A 83 6.77 -2.23 -2.16
CA MET A 83 5.58 -3.08 -2.19
C MET A 83 4.40 -2.14 -2.40
N PRO A 84 3.68 -2.25 -3.53
CA PRO A 84 2.41 -1.54 -3.67
C PRO A 84 1.54 -1.91 -2.46
N ASP A 85 0.80 -0.93 -1.94
CA ASP A 85 -0.32 -1.13 -1.02
C ASP A 85 -1.47 -1.88 -1.73
N SER A 86 -1.14 -2.92 -2.48
CA SER A 86 -2.06 -3.97 -2.84
C SER A 86 -2.28 -4.74 -1.56
N LYS A 87 -3.18 -4.22 -0.72
CA LYS A 87 -3.92 -5.05 0.24
C LYS A 87 -4.19 -6.37 -0.47
N PRO A 88 -3.76 -7.52 0.08
CA PRO A 88 -4.02 -8.80 -0.56
C PRO A 88 -5.53 -8.85 -0.76
N GLN A 89 -5.98 -8.76 -2.02
CA GLN A 89 -7.38 -8.81 -2.36
C GLN A 89 -7.78 -10.23 -1.96
N MET A 90 -8.34 -10.36 -0.74
CA MET A 90 -8.86 -11.61 -0.25
C MET A 90 -9.84 -12.07 -1.31
N ARG A 91 -9.42 -13.06 -2.11
CA ARG A 91 -10.31 -13.70 -3.05
C ARG A 91 -11.33 -14.39 -2.17
N THR A 92 -12.48 -13.76 -2.00
CA THR A 92 -13.65 -14.43 -1.47
C THR A 92 -13.89 -15.59 -2.42
N LEU A 93 -13.54 -16.81 -2.00
CA LEU A 93 -13.97 -18.01 -2.72
C LEU A 93 -15.48 -18.09 -2.52
N GLU A 94 -16.22 -17.54 -3.48
CA GLU A 94 -17.66 -17.72 -3.56
C GLU A 94 -17.93 -19.11 -4.14
N LEU A 95 -18.73 -19.92 -3.44
CA LEU A 95 -19.16 -21.20 -3.98
C LEU A 95 -20.10 -20.93 -5.16
N PRO A 96 -19.84 -21.52 -6.34
CA PRO A 96 -20.75 -21.39 -7.46
C PRO A 96 -22.08 -22.08 -7.13
N LYS A 97 -23.18 -21.61 -7.74
CA LYS A 97 -24.53 -22.14 -7.51
C LYS A 97 -24.64 -23.66 -7.72
N THR A 98 -23.80 -24.20 -8.61
CA THR A 98 -23.67 -25.65 -8.85
C THR A 98 -23.18 -26.41 -7.62
N ALA A 99 -22.31 -25.82 -6.80
CA ALA A 99 -21.84 -26.44 -5.57
C ALA A 99 -22.95 -26.52 -4.51
N VAL A 100 -23.79 -25.47 -4.40
CA VAL A 100 -24.95 -25.47 -3.49
C VAL A 100 -25.94 -26.55 -3.88
N GLN A 101 -26.24 -26.69 -5.17
CA GLN A 101 -27.15 -27.72 -5.68
C GLN A 101 -26.61 -29.14 -5.44
N ALA A 102 -25.31 -29.37 -5.68
CA ALA A 102 -24.68 -30.67 -5.41
C ALA A 102 -24.74 -31.08 -3.93
N PHE A 103 -24.68 -30.11 -3.00
CA PHE A 103 -24.84 -30.38 -1.56
C PHE A 103 -26.29 -30.70 -1.18
N GLU A 104 -27.28 -30.08 -1.82
CA GLU A 104 -28.70 -30.42 -1.63
C GLU A 104 -29.00 -31.84 -2.15
N GLU A 105 -28.55 -32.16 -3.36
CA GLU A 105 -28.71 -33.49 -3.96
C GLU A 105 -28.00 -34.58 -3.13
N LEU A 106 -26.80 -34.31 -2.60
CA LEU A 106 -26.10 -35.24 -1.73
C LEU A 106 -26.83 -35.44 -0.40
N ALA A 107 -27.43 -34.39 0.15
CA ALA A 107 -28.21 -34.46 1.39
C ALA A 107 -29.54 -35.23 1.21
N GLU A 108 -30.09 -35.29 -0.01
CA GLU A 108 -31.28 -36.07 -0.36
C GLU A 108 -30.97 -37.54 -0.69
N SER A 109 -29.79 -37.81 -1.28
CA SER A 109 -29.32 -39.16 -1.62
C SER A 109 -28.82 -39.96 -0.41
N LEU A 110 -28.45 -39.29 0.69
CA LEU A 110 -27.99 -39.93 1.91
C LEU A 110 -29.16 -40.50 2.74
N GLU A 111 -29.11 -41.80 3.03
CA GLU A 111 -30.09 -42.47 3.90
C GLU A 111 -30.08 -41.89 5.32
N ASP A 112 -31.27 -41.74 5.91
CA ASP A 112 -31.55 -41.18 7.23
C ASP A 112 -31.14 -42.11 8.40
N SER A 113 -29.95 -42.70 8.30
CA SER A 113 -29.33 -43.50 9.35
C SER A 113 -28.84 -42.61 10.49
N SER A 114 -28.84 -43.13 11.73
CA SER A 114 -28.43 -42.39 12.93
C SER A 114 -27.00 -41.83 12.84
N GLN A 115 -26.14 -42.45 12.04
CA GLN A 115 -24.77 -41.99 11.77
C GLN A 115 -24.71 -40.81 10.78
N ASN A 116 -25.68 -40.69 9.87
CA ASN A 116 -25.68 -39.71 8.79
C ASN A 116 -26.49 -38.44 9.11
N LYS A 117 -27.36 -38.47 10.13
CA LYS A 117 -28.18 -37.30 10.52
C LYS A 117 -27.36 -36.03 10.80
N GLY A 118 -26.19 -36.19 11.43
CA GLY A 118 -25.30 -35.06 11.70
C GLY A 118 -24.70 -34.46 10.43
N LEU A 119 -24.37 -35.30 9.45
CA LEU A 119 -23.80 -34.90 8.17
C LEU A 119 -24.85 -34.21 7.29
N VAL A 120 -26.06 -34.79 7.18
CA VAL A 120 -27.18 -34.22 6.43
C VAL A 120 -27.58 -32.84 6.99
N ALA A 121 -27.64 -32.70 8.32
CA ALA A 121 -27.93 -31.40 8.95
C ALA A 121 -26.83 -30.35 8.70
N ALA A 122 -25.56 -30.76 8.67
CA ALA A 122 -24.44 -29.87 8.37
C ALA A 122 -24.45 -29.42 6.90
N LEU A 123 -24.72 -30.33 5.96
CA LEU A 123 -24.84 -30.03 4.53
C LEU A 123 -25.98 -29.06 4.25
N ARG A 124 -27.16 -29.26 4.85
CA ARG A 124 -28.30 -28.33 4.70
C ARG A 124 -28.00 -26.94 5.25
N ARG A 125 -27.39 -26.85 6.44
CA ARG A 125 -26.97 -25.55 7.02
C ARG A 125 -25.94 -24.83 6.16
N LEU A 126 -25.04 -25.57 5.51
CA LEU A 126 -24.04 -25.00 4.62
C LEU A 126 -24.67 -24.46 3.33
N ALA A 127 -25.65 -25.17 2.77
CA ALA A 127 -26.42 -24.73 1.60
C ALA A 127 -27.27 -23.48 1.91
N GLU A 128 -27.94 -23.43 3.07
CA GLU A 128 -28.75 -22.28 3.49
C GLU A 128 -27.93 -21.01 3.76
N LYS A 129 -26.75 -21.14 4.40
CA LYS A 129 -25.91 -19.99 4.76
C LYS A 129 -25.28 -19.30 3.56
N ARG A 130 -25.33 -19.90 2.37
CA ARG A 130 -24.63 -19.46 1.16
C ARG A 130 -25.53 -19.41 -0.10
N LYS A 131 -26.85 -19.54 0.05
CA LYS A 131 -27.85 -19.05 -0.93
C LYS A 131 -27.86 -17.53 -0.94
#